data_AF-A0A6B3D024-F1
#
_entry.id   AF-A0A6B3D024-F1
#
_cell.length_a   1.000
_cell.length_b   1.000
_cell.length_c   1.000
_cell.angle_alpha   90.00
_cell.angle_beta   90.00
_cell.angle_gamma   90.00
#
_symmetry.space_group_name_H-M   'P 1'
#
loop_
_entity.id
_entity.type
_entity.pdbx_description
1 polymer ?
#
loop_
_entity_poly.entity_id
_entity_poly.type
_entity_poly.pdbx_seq_one_letter_code
_entity_poly.pdbx_strand_id
1 'polypeptide(L)'
;LADLLDPLLKDDPALGERRAAAVVDLTTGKRLYGLDADAALVPASTTKIATAVAALTALGPDHRLTTRTALEADTGELVLVGGGDPTLTAREDA
;
A
#
# COMPACT_ATOMS: atom_id res chain seq x y z
N LEU A 1 -24.54 4.94 -14.71
CA LEU A 1 -23.07 5.00 -14.50
C LEU A 1 -22.32 4.50 -15.73
N ALA A 2 -22.73 3.38 -16.34
CA ALA A 2 -22.14 2.91 -17.60
C ALA A 2 -22.19 3.97 -18.71
N ASP A 3 -23.33 4.60 -18.98
CA ASP A 3 -23.46 5.64 -20.02
C ASP A 3 -22.48 6.82 -19.86
N LEU A 4 -22.03 7.09 -18.62
CA LEU A 4 -21.05 8.13 -18.33
C LEU A 4 -19.60 7.64 -18.40
N LEU A 5 -19.33 6.44 -17.87
CA LEU A 5 -17.98 5.92 -17.72
C LEU A 5 -17.47 5.18 -18.95
N ASP A 6 -18.35 4.54 -19.72
CA ASP A 6 -17.96 3.76 -20.89
C ASP A 6 -17.21 4.61 -21.93
N PRO A 7 -17.66 5.81 -22.32
CA PRO A 7 -16.91 6.65 -23.25
C PRO A 7 -15.52 7.04 -22.74
N LEU A 8 -15.36 7.19 -21.42
CA LEU A 8 -14.09 7.58 -20.80
C LEU A 8 -13.12 6.40 -20.67
N LEU A 9 -13.63 5.19 -20.42
CA LEU A 9 -12.82 4.02 -20.10
C LEU A 9 -12.57 3.10 -21.31
N LYS A 10 -13.48 3.11 -22.30
CA LYS A 10 -13.40 2.24 -23.48
C LYS A 10 -12.84 2.97 -24.70
N ASP A 11 -13.21 4.23 -24.89
CA ASP A 11 -12.96 4.95 -26.14
C ASP A 11 -11.72 5.86 -26.07
N ASP A 12 -11.17 6.13 -24.87
CA ASP A 12 -9.94 6.92 -24.72
C ASP A 12 -8.69 6.07 -25.04
N PRO A 13 -7.98 6.35 -26.15
CA PRO A 13 -6.77 5.59 -26.52
C PRO A 13 -5.61 5.80 -25.54
N ALA A 14 -5.61 6.86 -24.73
CA ALA A 14 -4.57 7.12 -23.74
C ALA A 14 -4.52 6.06 -22.62
N LEU A 15 -5.61 5.31 -22.42
CA LEU A 15 -5.71 4.27 -21.38
C LEU A 15 -5.13 2.91 -21.80
N GLY A 16 -4.46 2.82 -22.97
CA GLY A 16 -3.96 1.55 -23.51
C GLY A 16 -5.11 0.61 -23.90
N GLU A 17 -4.89 -0.69 -24.15
CA GLU A 17 -5.97 -1.62 -24.56
C GLU A 17 -6.55 -2.45 -23.41
N ARG A 18 -5.79 -2.61 -22.33
CA ARG A 18 -6.17 -3.42 -21.17
C ARG A 18 -6.58 -2.52 -20.01
N ARG A 19 -7.88 -2.45 -19.74
CA ARG A 19 -8.46 -1.62 -18.67
C ARG A 19 -9.40 -2.47 -17.83
N ALA A 20 -9.39 -2.24 -16.53
CA ALA A 20 -10.41 -2.75 -15.64
C ALA A 20 -10.84 -1.62 -14.69
N ALA A 21 -12.12 -1.63 -14.31
CA ALA A 21 -12.68 -0.68 -13.37
C ALA A 21 -13.82 -1.33 -12.59
N ALA A 22 -13.95 -0.95 -11.32
CA ALA A 22 -15.09 -1.30 -10.50
C ALA A 22 -15.47 -0.10 -9.63
N VAL A 23 -16.76 0.19 -9.54
CA VAL A 23 -17.31 1.16 -8.60
C VAL A 23 -18.26 0.43 -7.68
N VAL A 24 -18.03 0.53 -6.37
CA VAL A 24 -18.79 -0.17 -5.34
C VAL A 24 -19.33 0.84 -4.35
N ASP A 25 -20.61 0.72 -4.02
CA ASP A 25 -21.22 1.43 -2.91
C ASP A 25 -20.71 0.82 -1.60
N LEU A 26 -20.00 1.60 -0.78
CA LEU A 26 -19.41 1.13 0.47
C LEU A 26 -20.44 0.88 1.59
N THR A 27 -21.64 1.47 1.51
CA THR A 27 -22.69 1.26 2.50
C THR A 27 -23.44 -0.04 2.25
N THR A 28 -23.72 -0.35 0.98
CA THR A 28 -24.52 -1.54 0.60
C THR A 28 -23.68 -2.71 0.10
N GLY A 29 -22.42 -2.49 -0.25
CA GLY A 29 -21.56 -3.46 -0.92
C GLY A 29 -21.91 -3.70 -2.40
N LYS A 30 -22.91 -2.98 -2.94
CA LYS A 30 -23.38 -3.17 -4.31
C LYS A 30 -22.36 -2.63 -5.31
N ARG A 31 -21.91 -3.47 -6.25
CA ARG A 31 -21.17 -3.02 -7.44
C ARG A 31 -22.10 -2.21 -8.33
N LEU A 32 -21.83 -0.91 -8.46
CA LEU A 32 -22.58 0.05 -9.26
C LEU A 32 -22.10 0.09 -10.72
N TYR A 33 -20.84 -0.30 -10.96
CA TYR A 33 -20.25 -0.40 -12.29
C TYR A 33 -19.09 -1.42 -12.30
N GLY A 34 -18.87 -2.06 -13.45
CA GLY A 34 -17.76 -2.97 -13.67
C GLY A 34 -17.38 -3.03 -15.15
N LEU A 35 -16.10 -2.88 -15.43
CA LEU A 35 -15.46 -3.14 -16.72
C LEU A 35 -14.32 -4.10 -16.44
N ASP A 36 -14.38 -5.33 -16.95
CA ASP A 36 -13.38 -6.38 -16.70
C ASP A 36 -12.96 -6.48 -15.21
N ALA A 37 -13.90 -6.26 -14.30
CA ALA A 37 -13.62 -6.01 -12.89
C ALA A 37 -12.91 -7.17 -12.16
N ASP A 38 -13.04 -8.38 -12.69
CA ASP A 38 -12.46 -9.60 -12.14
C ASP A 38 -11.18 -10.03 -12.91
N ALA A 39 -10.72 -9.23 -13.88
CA ALA A 39 -9.51 -9.50 -14.64
C ALA A 39 -8.25 -9.19 -13.81
N ALA A 40 -7.31 -10.14 -13.81
CA ALA A 40 -6.01 -9.93 -13.19
C ALA A 40 -5.16 -8.94 -14.00
N LEU A 41 -4.68 -7.88 -13.34
CA LEU A 41 -3.78 -6.87 -13.90
C LEU A 41 -2.55 -6.70 -13.00
N VAL A 42 -1.48 -6.11 -13.53
CA VAL A 42 -0.33 -5.70 -12.72
C VAL A 42 -0.71 -4.43 -11.94
N PRO A 43 -0.82 -4.47 -10.61
CA PRO A 43 -1.37 -3.38 -9.79
C PRO A 43 -0.42 -2.18 -9.62
N ALA A 44 0.86 -2.32 -9.95
CA ALA A 44 1.89 -1.34 -9.62
C ALA A 44 1.79 -0.90 -8.14
N SER A 45 1.78 0.40 -7.85
CA SER A 45 1.70 0.89 -6.47
C SER A 45 0.36 0.66 -5.78
N THR A 46 -0.72 0.25 -6.46
CA THR A 46 -1.96 -0.12 -5.76
C THR A 46 -1.80 -1.40 -4.93
N THR A 47 -0.73 -2.19 -5.16
CA THR A 47 -0.26 -3.27 -4.27
C THR A 47 -0.14 -2.80 -2.81
N LYS A 48 0.24 -1.54 -2.59
CA LYS A 48 0.45 -0.98 -1.26
C LYS A 48 -0.81 -1.05 -0.39
N ILE A 49 -2.01 -1.05 -0.99
CA ILE A 49 -3.27 -1.20 -0.24
C ILE A 49 -3.31 -2.56 0.45
N ALA A 50 -3.02 -3.65 -0.27
CA ALA A 50 -2.99 -5.00 0.32
C ALA A 50 -1.87 -5.13 1.36
N THR A 51 -0.69 -4.56 1.11
CA THR A 51 0.41 -4.54 2.08
C THR A 51 0.04 -3.79 3.35
N ALA A 52 -0.62 -2.63 3.24
CA ALA A 52 -1.04 -1.83 4.39
C ALA A 52 -2.09 -2.58 5.23
N VAL A 53 -3.08 -3.21 4.59
CA VAL A 53 -4.07 -4.06 5.28
C VAL A 53 -3.38 -5.21 6.01
N ALA A 54 -2.45 -5.91 5.35
CA ALA A 54 -1.71 -7.01 5.96
C ALA A 54 -0.88 -6.55 7.19
N ALA A 55 -0.16 -5.43 7.07
CA ALA A 55 0.65 -4.88 8.15
C ALA A 55 -0.22 -4.46 9.34
N LEU A 56 -1.31 -3.70 9.10
CA LEU A 56 -2.23 -3.27 10.15
C LEU A 56 -2.93 -4.45 10.83
N THR A 57 -3.30 -5.48 10.07
CA THR A 57 -3.95 -6.68 10.62
C THR A 57 -2.99 -7.51 11.46
N ALA A 58 -1.75 -7.67 11.01
CA ALA A 58 -0.77 -8.53 11.70
C ALA A 58 -0.12 -7.83 12.90
N LEU A 59 0.17 -6.54 12.81
CA LEU A 59 0.96 -5.79 13.80
C LEU A 59 0.12 -4.87 14.69
N GLY A 60 -1.04 -4.44 14.20
CA GLY A 60 -1.85 -3.39 14.82
C GLY A 60 -1.37 -1.98 14.47
N PRO A 61 -2.23 -0.96 14.61
CA PRO A 61 -1.91 0.43 14.29
C PRO A 61 -0.86 1.05 15.23
N ASP A 62 -0.74 0.52 16.45
CA ASP A 62 0.16 1.04 17.48
C ASP A 62 1.56 0.39 17.44
N HIS A 63 1.81 -0.52 16.50
CA HIS A 63 3.11 -1.17 16.39
C HIS A 63 4.24 -0.14 16.22
N ARG A 64 5.38 -0.42 16.86
CA ARG A 64 6.60 0.38 16.73
C ARG A 64 7.76 -0.54 16.40
N LEU A 65 8.55 -0.13 15.41
CA LEU A 65 9.78 -0.79 14.99
C LEU A 65 10.94 -0.13 15.76
N THR A 66 11.67 -0.90 16.56
CA THR A 66 12.67 -0.34 17.49
C THR A 66 14.09 -0.56 16.99
N THR A 67 14.77 0.51 16.63
CA THR A 67 16.23 0.54 16.46
C THR A 67 16.88 0.88 17.80
N ARG A 68 17.92 0.14 18.21
CA ARG A 68 18.57 0.31 19.52
C ARG A 68 20.09 0.24 19.42
N THR A 69 20.79 0.71 20.44
CA THR A 69 22.22 0.45 20.61
C THR A 69 22.46 -0.69 21.62
N ALA A 70 23.56 -1.41 21.45
CA ALA A 70 24.01 -2.44 22.37
C ALA A 70 25.53 -2.28 22.58
N LEU A 71 25.95 -2.27 23.84
CA LEU A 71 27.37 -2.23 24.21
C LEU A 71 27.84 -3.67 24.49
N GLU A 72 28.88 -4.11 23.79
CA GLU A 72 29.56 -5.35 24.09
C GLU A 72 30.63 -5.10 25.15
N ALA A 73 30.43 -5.65 26.35
CA ALA A 73 31.25 -5.30 27.52
C ALA A 73 32.71 -5.76 27.38
N ASP A 74 32.95 -6.89 26.71
CA ASP A 74 34.28 -7.50 26.63
C ASP A 74 35.19 -6.80 25.60
N THR A 75 34.60 -6.30 24.51
CA THR A 75 35.32 -5.61 23.43
C THR A 75 35.25 -4.09 23.56
N GLY A 76 34.25 -3.57 24.29
CA GLY A 76 33.94 -2.14 24.34
C GLY A 76 33.22 -1.62 23.10
N GLU A 77 32.78 -2.50 22.19
CA GLU A 77 32.12 -2.12 20.95
C GLU A 77 30.67 -1.64 21.17
N LEU A 78 30.29 -0.53 20.55
CA LEU A 78 28.92 -0.03 20.51
C LEU A 78 28.28 -0.36 19.15
N VAL A 79 27.26 -1.21 19.16
CA VAL A 79 26.58 -1.70 17.96
C VAL A 79 25.22 -1.03 17.81
N LEU A 80 24.92 -0.52 16.61
CA LEU A 80 23.57 -0.09 16.22
C LEU A 80 22.79 -1.28 15.65
N VAL A 81 21.75 -1.71 16.36
CA VAL A 81 20.88 -2.84 15.97
C VAL A 81 19.62 -2.27 15.31
N GLY A 82 19.53 -2.39 13.99
CA GLY A 82 18.38 -1.94 13.21
C GLY A 82 17.12 -2.78 13.47
N GLY A 83 16.01 -2.12 13.80
CA GLY A 83 14.70 -2.76 14.00
C GLY A 83 13.77 -2.69 12.79
N GLY A 84 14.25 -2.16 11.67
CA GLY A 84 13.45 -1.95 10.46
C GLY A 84 12.61 -0.67 10.46
N ASP A 85 12.84 0.26 11.39
CA ASP A 85 12.18 1.56 11.42
C ASP A 85 12.43 2.34 10.10
N PRO A 86 11.42 2.49 9.22
CA PRO A 86 11.58 3.16 7.94
C PRO A 86 11.64 4.69 8.08
N THR A 87 11.48 5.21 9.30
CA THR A 87 11.50 6.65 9.62
C THR A 87 12.79 7.08 10.34
N LEU A 88 13.71 6.14 10.62
CA LEU A 88 15.01 6.46 11.21
C LEU A 88 15.76 7.50 10.37
N THR A 89 16.25 8.55 11.03
CA THR A 89 16.77 9.75 10.38
C THR A 89 17.94 10.33 11.17
N ALA A 90 18.83 11.03 10.46
CA ALA A 90 19.94 11.79 11.07
C ALA A 90 19.54 13.23 11.46
N ARG A 91 18.30 13.64 11.16
CA ARG A 91 17.80 14.99 11.47
C ARG A 91 17.33 15.05 12.92
N GLU A 92 17.71 16.13 13.60
CA GLU A 92 17.41 16.36 15.02
C GLU A 92 15.92 16.69 15.27
N ASP A 93 15.27 17.37 14.30
CA ASP A 93 13.87 17.85 14.40
C ASP A 93 12.85 17.01 13.59
N ALA A 94 13.18 15.75 13.29
CA ALA A 94 12.31 14.90 12.46
C ALA A 94 11.13 14.29 13.22
#